data_AF-A0A367RNN3-F1
#
_entry.id   AF-A0A367RNN3-F1
#
_cell.length_a   1.000
_cell.length_b   1.000
_cell.length_c   1.000
_cell.angle_alpha   90.00
_cell.angle_beta   90.00
_cell.angle_gamma   90.00
#
_symmetry.space_group_name_H-M   'P 1'
#
loop_
_entity.id
_entity.type
_entity.pdbx_description
1 polymer ?
#
loop_
_entity_poly.entity_id
_entity_poly.type
_entity_poly.pdbx_seq_one_letter_code
_entity_poly.pdbx_strand_id
1 'polypeptide(L)' 'MEMPCIVEVLEIVNSQGSGIGKWRLTTRVDGSKPQALCSHQHDSYDEAWNCVEAWMMAKKVSGDSG' A
#
# COMPACT_ATOMS: atom_id res chain seq x y z
N MET A 1 22.33 1.89 -1.65
CA MET A 1 21.67 0.74 -2.32
C MET A 1 20.19 1.02 -2.20
N GLU A 2 19.57 1.55 -3.25
CA GLU A 2 18.12 1.79 -3.25
C GLU A 2 17.46 0.42 -3.27
N MET A 3 16.90 0.00 -2.14
CA MET A 3 16.13 -1.23 -2.07
C MET A 3 14.81 -0.98 -2.80
N PRO A 4 14.48 -1.75 -3.85
CA PRO A 4 13.25 -1.53 -4.60
C PRO A 4 12.06 -1.69 -3.67
N CYS A 5 11.34 -0.59 -3.44
CA CYS A 5 10.07 -0.63 -2.75
C CYS A 5 9.01 -1.08 -3.76
N ILE A 6 8.35 -2.20 -3.46
CA ILE A 6 7.23 -2.71 -4.23
C ILE A 6 5.99 -1.98 -3.74
N VAL A 7 5.35 -1.20 -4.62
CA VAL A 7 4.06 -0.57 -4.35
C VAL A 7 2.98 -1.40 -5.03
N GLU A 8 2.03 -1.89 -4.25
CA GLU A 8 0.93 -2.73 -4.74
C GLU A 8 -0.34 -2.51 -3.92
N VAL A 9 -1.49 -2.68 -4.57
CA VAL A 9 -2.79 -2.67 -3.91
C VAL A 9 -3.11 -4.09 -3.45
N LEU A 10 -3.42 -4.23 -2.17
CA LEU A 10 -3.82 -5.49 -1.57
C LEU A 10 -5.25 -5.39 -1.02
N GLU A 11 -5.97 -6.50 -1.13
CA GLU A 11 -7.23 -6.66 -0.43
C GLU A 11 -6.95 -6.87 1.07
N ILE A 12 -7.73 -6.19 1.90
CA ILE A 12 -7.71 -6.39 3.34
C ILE A 12 -8.36 -7.74 3.62
N VAL A 13 -7.65 -8.58 4.36
CA VAL A 13 -8.15 -9.88 4.78
C VAL A 13 -8.59 -9.85 6.24
N ASN A 14 -9.63 -10.62 6.56
CA ASN A 14 -10.04 -10.87 7.94
C ASN A 14 -9.05 -11.83 8.64
N SER A 15 -9.29 -12.13 9.91
CA SER A 15 -8.46 -13.05 10.70
C SER A 15 -8.39 -14.48 10.15
N GLN A 16 -9.28 -14.85 9.23
CA GLN A 16 -9.32 -16.16 8.57
C GLN A 16 -8.58 -16.14 7.21
N GLY A 17 -8.04 -14.98 6.80
CA GLY A 17 -7.36 -14.82 5.52
C GLY A 17 -8.29 -14.59 4.33
N SER A 18 -9.59 -14.43 4.55
CA SER A 18 -10.54 -14.09 3.48
C SER A 18 -10.58 -12.59 3.23
N GLY A 19 -10.55 -12.19 1.96
CA GLY A 19 -10.80 -10.82 1.54
C GLY A 19 -12.15 -10.29 2.02
N ILE A 20 -12.19 -9.00 2.42
CA ILE A 20 -13.42 -8.34 2.92
C ILE A 20 -14.03 -7.36 1.92
N GLY A 21 -13.59 -7.38 0.65
CA GLY A 21 -14.02 -6.41 -0.37
C GLY A 21 -13.51 -4.99 -0.12
N LYS A 22 -12.46 -4.84 0.70
CA LYS A 22 -11.83 -3.56 0.99
C LYS A 22 -10.38 -3.60 0.56
N TRP A 23 -9.89 -2.50 0.00
CA TRP A 23 -8.58 -2.42 -0.64
C TRP A 23 -7.74 -1.33 -0.02
N ARG A 24 -6.41 -1.51 -0.07
CA ARG A 24 -5.45 -0.51 0.39
C ARG A 24 -4.17 -0.56 -0.41
N LEU A 25 -3.61 0.62 -0.71
CA LEU A 25 -2.28 0.72 -1.28
C LEU A 25 -1.23 0.42 -0.19
N THR A 26 -0.29 -0.44 -0.53
CA THR A 26 0.76 -0.87 0.36
C THR A 26 2.13 -0.71 -0.27
N THR A 27 3.14 -0.60 0.57
CA THR A 27 4.54 -0.72 0.17
C THR A 27 5.21 -1.87 0.91
N ARG A 28 6.12 -2.58 0.27
CA ARG A 28 7.05 -3.48 0.95
C ARG A 28 8.45 -3.36 0.39
N VAL A 29 9.42 -3.63 1.23
CA VAL A 29 10.76 -4.01 0.77
C VAL A 29 10.69 -5.48 0.41
N ASP A 30 11.42 -5.92 -0.61
CA ASP A 30 11.43 -7.32 -1.00
C ASP A 30 11.72 -8.24 0.20
N GLY A 31 10.88 -9.27 0.38
CA GLY A 31 10.90 -10.17 1.54
C GLY A 31 10.30 -9.63 2.85
N SER A 32 9.84 -8.37 2.91
CA SER A 32 9.17 -7.80 4.10
C SER A 32 7.65 -7.82 3.99
N LYS A 33 6.97 -7.67 5.14
CA LYS A 33 5.50 -7.59 5.17
C LYS A 33 5.03 -6.26 4.54
N PRO A 34 3.98 -6.27 3.72
CA PRO A 34 3.33 -5.07 3.23
C PRO A 34 2.91 -4.13 4.36
N GLN A 35 3.21 -2.85 4.18
CA GLN A 35 2.80 -1.77 5.06
C GLN A 35 1.77 -0.89 4.36
N ALA A 36 0.70 -0.59 5.06
CA ALA A 36 -0.33 0.34 4.63
C ALA A 36 0.25 1.74 4.40
N LEU A 37 -0.02 2.34 3.25
CA LEU A 37 0.41 3.70 2.92
C LEU A 37 -0.64 4.77 3.25
N CYS A 38 -1.89 4.38 3.46
CA CYS A 38 -2.97 5.26 3.96
C CYS A 38 -3.68 4.66 5.17
N SER A 39 -4.30 5.53 5.96
CA SER A 39 -5.03 5.16 7.18
C SER A 39 -6.42 4.56 6.91
N HIS A 40 -7.04 4.93 5.80
CA HIS A 40 -8.40 4.54 5.42
C HIS A 40 -8.43 3.30 4.51
N GLN A 41 -9.62 2.83 4.17
CA GLN A 41 -9.85 1.67 3.31
C GLN A 41 -10.65 2.13 2.08
N HIS A 42 -10.50 1.43 0.97
CA HIS A 42 -11.18 1.74 -0.29
C HIS A 42 -12.15 0.62 -0.68
N ASP A 43 -13.19 0.97 -1.42
CA ASP A 43 -14.21 0.02 -1.89
C ASP A 43 -13.81 -0.68 -3.19
N SER A 44 -12.77 -0.18 -3.86
CA SER A 44 -12.25 -0.76 -5.09
C SER A 44 -10.72 -0.70 -5.17
N TYR A 45 -10.17 -1.58 -6.02
CA TYR A 45 -8.74 -1.58 -6.35
C TYR A 45 -8.31 -0.22 -6.93
N ASP A 46 -9.11 0.35 -7.83
CA ASP A 46 -8.80 1.60 -8.53
C ASP A 46 -8.75 2.79 -7.56
N GLU A 47 -9.70 2.89 -6.63
CA GLU A 47 -9.67 3.91 -5.59
C GLU A 47 -8.44 3.80 -4.68
N ALA A 48 -8.05 2.57 -4.31
CA ALA A 48 -6.84 2.35 -3.53
C ALA A 48 -5.59 2.75 -4.32
N TRP A 49 -5.50 2.37 -5.61
CA TRP A 49 -4.39 2.74 -6.46
C TRP A 49 -4.30 4.25 -6.65
N ASN A 50 -5.42 4.95 -6.78
CA ASN A 50 -5.45 6.40 -6.98
C ASN A 50 -5.45 7.21 -5.67
N CYS A 51 -5.22 6.57 -4.52
CA CYS A 51 -5.21 7.25 -3.22
C CYS A 51 -4.01 8.22 -3.10
N VAL A 52 -4.32 9.52 -3.08
CA VAL A 52 -3.31 10.58 -2.99
C VAL A 52 -2.49 10.52 -1.71
N GLU A 53 -3.13 10.27 -0.55
CA GLU A 53 -2.45 10.10 0.75
C GLU A 53 -1.41 8.98 0.67
N ALA A 54 -1.78 7.86 0.05
CA ALA A 54 -0.92 6.71 -0.06
C ALA A 54 0.30 6.97 -0.95
N TRP A 55 0.12 7.63 -2.09
CA TRP A 55 1.24 8.00 -2.98
C TRP A 55 2.17 9.05 -2.36
N MET A 56 1.64 9.98 -1.56
CA MET A 56 2.49 10.91 -0.81
C MET A 56 3.38 10.17 0.18
N MET A 57 2.85 9.14 0.85
CA MET A 57 3.65 8.31 1.75
C MET A 57 4.65 7.43 1.00
N ALA A 58 4.25 6.85 -0.15
CA ALA A 58 5.15 6.07 -0.99
C ALA A 58 6.40 6.87 -1.40
N LYS A 59 6.21 8.13 -1.82
CA LYS A 59 7.30 9.05 -2.18
C LYS A 59 8.25 9.36 -1.02
N LYS A 60 7.70 9.54 0.19
CA LYS A 60 8.51 9.74 1.41
C LYS A 60 9.37 8.52 1.73
N VAL A 61 8.81 7.32 1.54
CA VAL A 61 9.51 6.06 1.80
C VAL A 61 10.57 5.77 0.74
N SER A 62 10.32 6.11 -0.53
CA SER A 62 11.28 5.92 -1.62
C SER A 62 12.45 6.91 -1.60
N GLY A 63 12.48 7.86 -0.66
CA GLY A 63 13.64 8.74 -0.47
C GLY A 63 13.81 9.81 -1.54
N ASP A 64 12.73 10.23 -2.21
CA ASP A 64 12.73 11.45 -3.03
C ASP A 64 12.74 12.67 -2.08
N SER A 65 13.89 12.88 -1.44
CA SER A 65 14.24 14.13 -0.78
C SER A 65 14.62 15.08 -1.90
N GLY A 66 13.64 15.83 -2.41
CA GLY A 66 13.91 16.98 -3.28
C GLY A 66 14.86 17.98 -2.63
#